data_AF-W1X654-F1
#
_entry.id   AF-W1X654-F1
#
_cell.length_a   1.000
_cell.length_b   1.000
_cell.length_c   1.000
_cell.angle_alpha   90.00
_cell.angle_beta   90.00
_cell.angle_gamma   90.00
#
_symmetry.space_group_name_H-M   'P 1'
#
loop_
_entity.id
_entity.type
_entity.pdbx_description
1 polymer ?
#
loop_
_entity_poly.entity_id
_entity_poly.type
_entity_poly.pdbx_seq_one_letter_code
_entity_poly.pdbx_strand_id
1 'polypeptide(L)'
;NHFGEIYCGLDPQQATYESDRCVYCAEKANCNWHCPLHNAIPDYIRLVQEGKIIEAAELCHQTSSLPEICGRVCPQDRLCEGACTLKDHSGAVSIGNLERYITDTALAMGWRPDVSKVVPRSEKVAVIGAGPAGLGCADILARAGVQVDVFD
;
A
#
# COMPACT_ATOMS: atom_id res chain seq x y z
N ASN A 1 10.92 27.61 -5.83
CA ASN A 1 10.64 28.21 -4.51
C ASN A 1 9.25 27.83 -4.00
N HIS A 2 8.94 26.53 -3.90
CA HIS A 2 7.74 26.03 -3.20
C HIS A 2 8.04 24.67 -2.57
N PHE A 3 7.27 24.28 -1.55
CA PHE A 3 7.38 22.99 -0.85
C PHE A 3 6.31 21.97 -1.28
N GLY A 4 5.61 22.21 -2.39
CA GLY A 4 4.70 21.23 -2.97
C GLY A 4 5.40 19.94 -3.37
N GLU A 5 4.64 18.84 -3.40
CA GLU A 5 5.14 17.54 -3.84
C GLU A 5 5.73 17.63 -5.25
N ILE A 6 6.93 17.07 -5.44
CA ILE A 6 7.68 17.15 -6.70
C ILE A 6 7.32 16.05 -7.69
N TYR A 7 6.77 14.94 -7.21
CA TYR A 7 6.34 13.81 -8.02
C TYR A 7 4.84 13.90 -8.26
N CYS A 8 4.45 13.99 -9.53
CA CYS A 8 3.07 13.75 -9.93
C CYS A 8 2.79 12.24 -9.90
N GLY A 9 1.69 11.85 -9.27
CA GLY A 9 1.19 10.47 -9.37
C GLY A 9 0.80 10.10 -10.80
N LEU A 10 0.56 8.81 -11.04
CA LEU A 10 0.06 8.34 -12.33
C LEU A 10 -1.34 8.87 -12.59
N ASP A 11 -1.60 9.32 -13.82
CA ASP A 11 -2.98 9.45 -14.30
C ASP A 11 -3.58 8.06 -14.63
N PRO A 12 -4.90 7.94 -14.87
CA PRO A 12 -5.51 6.65 -15.17
C PRO A 12 -4.92 5.93 -16.39
N GLN A 13 -4.52 6.66 -17.44
CA GLN A 13 -3.94 6.07 -18.65
C GLN A 13 -2.54 5.53 -18.36
N GLN A 14 -1.74 6.28 -17.61
CA GLN A 14 -0.41 5.86 -17.15
C GLN A 14 -0.51 4.66 -16.19
N ALA A 15 -1.49 4.66 -15.28
CA ALA A 15 -1.72 3.55 -14.37
C ALA A 15 -2.12 2.27 -15.12
N THR A 16 -3.01 2.36 -16.11
CA THR A 16 -3.35 1.23 -16.99
C THR A 16 -2.10 0.71 -17.70
N TYR A 17 -1.37 1.60 -18.40
CA TYR A 17 -0.14 1.22 -19.11
C TYR A 17 0.87 0.52 -18.18
N GLU A 18 1.12 1.10 -17.01
CA GLU A 18 2.10 0.57 -16.08
C GLU A 18 1.65 -0.75 -15.45
N SER A 19 0.35 -0.89 -15.18
CA SER A 19 -0.22 -2.14 -14.70
C SER A 19 -0.13 -3.25 -15.74
N ASP A 20 -0.33 -2.95 -17.04
CA ASP A 20 -0.24 -3.91 -18.16
C ASP A 20 1.17 -4.49 -18.35
N ARG A 21 2.20 -3.78 -17.87
CA ARG A 21 3.58 -4.29 -17.91
C ARG A 21 3.80 -5.47 -16.96
N CYS A 22 2.98 -5.62 -15.92
CA CYS A 22 3.15 -6.70 -14.95
C CYS A 22 2.84 -8.07 -15.59
N VAL A 23 3.82 -8.98 -15.56
CA VAL A 23 3.71 -10.33 -16.14
C VAL A 23 3.05 -11.35 -15.20
N TYR A 24 2.47 -10.89 -14.08
CA TYR A 24 1.78 -11.71 -13.09
C TYR A 24 2.55 -12.97 -12.67
N CYS A 25 3.67 -12.79 -11.95
CA CYS A 25 4.51 -13.91 -11.48
C CYS A 25 3.87 -14.78 -10.38
N ALA A 26 2.67 -14.41 -9.89
CA ALA A 26 1.88 -15.10 -8.87
C ALA A 26 2.72 -15.56 -7.65
N GLU A 27 2.63 -16.83 -7.25
CA GLU A 27 3.34 -17.40 -6.08
C GLU A 27 4.87 -17.27 -6.14
N LYS A 28 5.45 -17.04 -7.33
CA LYS A 28 6.90 -16.84 -7.52
C LYS A 28 7.28 -15.37 -7.71
N ALA A 29 6.41 -14.44 -7.28
CA ALA A 29 6.67 -13.02 -7.38
C ALA A 29 7.76 -12.56 -6.40
N ASN A 30 8.95 -12.33 -6.93
CA ASN A 30 10.09 -11.81 -6.14
C ASN A 30 9.78 -10.45 -5.52
N CYS A 31 8.94 -9.63 -6.15
CA CYS A 31 8.51 -8.34 -5.60
C CYS A 31 7.75 -8.49 -4.26
N ASN A 32 6.94 -9.53 -4.09
CA ASN A 32 6.24 -9.82 -2.81
C ASN A 32 7.26 -10.20 -1.73
N TRP A 33 8.21 -11.07 -2.07
CA TRP A 33 9.22 -11.55 -1.12
C TRP A 33 10.19 -10.47 -0.64
N HIS A 34 10.50 -9.50 -1.50
CA HIS A 34 11.40 -8.38 -1.16
C HIS A 34 10.67 -7.17 -0.59
N CYS A 35 9.34 -7.17 -0.60
CA CYS A 35 8.56 -6.24 0.19
C CYS A 35 8.58 -6.70 1.66
N PRO A 36 9.03 -5.88 2.63
CA PRO A 36 9.04 -6.27 4.04
C PRO A 36 7.67 -6.60 4.63
N LEU A 37 6.60 -6.10 4.00
CA LEU A 37 5.21 -6.33 4.39
C LEU A 37 4.58 -7.53 3.66
N HIS A 38 5.30 -8.10 2.68
CA HIS A 38 4.79 -9.17 1.83
C HIS A 38 3.47 -8.84 1.12
N ASN A 39 3.31 -7.58 0.69
CA ASN A 39 2.14 -7.11 -0.05
C ASN A 39 1.88 -8.03 -1.27
N ALA A 40 0.60 -8.28 -1.56
CA ALA A 40 0.16 -9.09 -2.70
C ALA A 40 0.25 -8.29 -4.02
N ILE A 41 1.46 -7.94 -4.43
CA ILE A 41 1.73 -6.94 -5.49
C ILE A 41 1.13 -7.34 -6.85
N PRO A 42 1.37 -8.54 -7.40
CA PRO A 42 0.74 -8.94 -8.66
C PRO A 42 -0.79 -8.86 -8.62
N ASP A 43 -1.39 -9.16 -7.47
CA ASP A 43 -2.84 -9.25 -7.32
C ASP A 43 -3.47 -7.86 -7.26
N TYR A 44 -2.92 -6.91 -6.49
CA TYR A 44 -3.46 -5.54 -6.52
C TYR A 44 -3.19 -4.85 -7.86
N ILE A 45 -2.07 -5.16 -8.55
CA ILE A 45 -1.80 -4.62 -9.88
C ILE A 45 -2.82 -5.15 -10.89
N ARG A 46 -3.17 -6.43 -10.80
CA ARG A 46 -4.25 -7.00 -11.61
C ARG A 46 -5.60 -6.33 -11.33
N LEU A 47 -5.91 -6.01 -10.08
CA LEU A 47 -7.12 -5.25 -9.74
C LEU A 47 -7.11 -3.86 -10.39
N VAL A 48 -5.96 -3.22 -10.55
CA VAL A 48 -5.84 -1.96 -11.34
C VAL A 48 -6.15 -2.20 -12.81
N GLN A 49 -5.62 -3.27 -13.43
CA GLN A 49 -5.94 -3.64 -14.82
C GLN A 49 -7.46 -3.87 -15.01
N GLU A 50 -8.11 -4.44 -14.00
CA GLU A 50 -9.56 -4.70 -13.99
C GLU A 50 -10.39 -3.45 -13.61
N GLY A 51 -9.77 -2.31 -13.30
CA GLY A 51 -10.43 -1.08 -12.89
C GLY A 51 -11.02 -1.11 -11.46
N LYS A 52 -10.66 -2.11 -10.66
CA LYS A 52 -11.21 -2.38 -9.32
C LYS A 52 -10.38 -1.72 -8.23
N ILE A 53 -10.31 -0.39 -8.27
CA ILE A 53 -9.46 0.42 -7.39
C ILE A 53 -9.77 0.22 -5.89
N ILE A 54 -11.05 0.12 -5.52
CA ILE A 54 -11.44 -0.08 -4.12
C ILE A 54 -10.94 -1.43 -3.59
N GLU A 55 -11.08 -2.49 -4.38
CA GLU A 55 -10.59 -3.82 -4.02
C GLU A 55 -9.05 -3.84 -3.95
N ALA A 56 -8.38 -3.13 -4.86
CA ALA A 56 -6.93 -2.96 -4.83
C ALA A 56 -6.48 -2.25 -3.55
N ALA A 57 -7.18 -1.20 -3.13
CA ALA A 57 -6.89 -0.46 -1.90
C ALA A 57 -7.09 -1.33 -0.65
N GLU A 58 -8.19 -2.09 -0.58
CA GLU A 58 -8.40 -3.06 0.49
C GLU A 58 -7.25 -4.07 0.56
N LEU A 59 -6.81 -4.58 -0.59
CA LEU A 59 -5.70 -5.54 -0.64
C LEU A 59 -4.36 -4.94 -0.20
N CYS A 60 -4.06 -3.69 -0.56
CA CYS A 60 -2.90 -2.96 -0.03
C CYS A 60 -2.99 -2.81 1.51
N HIS A 61 -4.17 -2.49 2.03
CA HIS A 61 -4.39 -2.30 3.47
C HIS A 61 -4.47 -3.60 4.30
N GLN A 62 -4.52 -4.77 3.67
CA GLN A 62 -4.47 -6.05 4.39
C GLN A 62 -3.12 -6.30 5.08
N THR A 63 -2.04 -5.78 4.51
CA THR A 63 -0.65 -6.02 4.94
C THR A 63 0.06 -4.74 5.37
N SER A 64 -0.39 -3.58 4.88
CA SER A 64 0.17 -2.26 5.23
C SER A 64 -0.85 -1.38 5.94
N SER A 65 -0.46 -0.78 7.07
CA SER A 65 -1.26 0.25 7.73
C SER A 65 -1.20 1.60 7.02
N LEU A 66 -0.15 1.86 6.22
CA LEU A 66 0.14 3.18 5.60
C LEU A 66 0.60 3.06 4.12
N PRO A 67 -0.10 2.32 3.25
CA PRO A 67 0.29 2.15 1.85
C PRO A 67 0.39 3.49 1.09
N GLU A 68 -0.41 4.48 1.46
CA GLU A 68 -0.36 5.85 0.91
C GLU A 68 0.97 6.56 1.17
N ILE A 69 1.66 6.20 2.25
CA ILE A 69 3.00 6.70 2.56
C ILE A 69 4.05 5.80 1.92
N CYS A 70 3.92 4.48 2.05
CA CYS A 70 4.87 3.51 1.51
C CYS A 70 5.06 3.66 0.00
N GLY A 71 3.99 3.87 -0.77
CA GLY A 71 4.06 4.09 -2.21
C GLY A 71 4.89 5.34 -2.60
N ARG A 72 5.05 6.30 -1.68
CA ARG A 72 5.80 7.55 -1.91
C ARG A 72 7.24 7.51 -1.44
N VAL A 73 7.53 6.86 -0.31
CA VAL A 73 8.81 7.03 0.40
C VAL A 73 9.62 5.75 0.55
N CYS A 74 9.04 4.58 0.29
CA CYS A 74 9.83 3.34 0.31
C CYS A 74 10.99 3.44 -0.70
N PRO A 75 12.17 2.88 -0.41
CA PRO A 75 13.25 2.78 -1.40
C PRO A 75 12.98 1.59 -2.32
N GLN A 76 12.02 1.73 -3.25
CA GLN A 76 11.53 0.58 -4.04
C GLN A 76 12.62 -0.06 -4.89
N ASP A 77 13.61 0.72 -5.35
CA ASP A 77 14.81 0.28 -6.09
C ASP A 77 15.64 -0.78 -5.34
N ARG A 78 15.56 -0.80 -4.01
CA ARG A 78 16.23 -1.76 -3.12
C ARG A 78 15.27 -2.82 -2.57
N LEU A 79 13.99 -2.71 -2.85
CA LEU A 79 12.92 -3.57 -2.33
C LEU A 79 12.16 -4.23 -3.50
N CYS A 80 10.84 -4.01 -3.59
CA CYS A 80 9.95 -4.68 -4.52
C CYS A 80 10.31 -4.46 -5.99
N GLU A 81 10.62 -3.22 -6.40
CA GLU A 81 11.02 -2.90 -7.77
C GLU A 81 12.44 -3.38 -8.08
N GLY A 82 13.32 -3.30 -7.06
CA GLY A 82 14.68 -3.85 -7.10
C GLY A 82 14.75 -5.34 -7.40
N ALA A 83 13.70 -6.08 -7.03
CA ALA A 83 13.54 -7.52 -7.23
C ALA A 83 12.56 -7.89 -8.36
N CYS A 84 12.00 -6.91 -9.06
CA CYS A 84 11.06 -7.15 -10.16
C CYS A 84 11.74 -7.93 -11.30
N THR A 85 11.11 -9.00 -11.78
CA THR A 85 11.64 -9.84 -12.88
C THR A 85 11.91 -9.04 -14.16
N LEU A 86 11.20 -7.94 -14.40
CA LEU A 86 11.39 -7.11 -15.59
C LEU A 86 12.51 -6.08 -15.48
N LYS A 87 13.06 -5.87 -14.28
CA LYS A 87 14.04 -4.81 -13.98
C LYS A 87 15.20 -4.78 -14.97
N ASP A 88 15.84 -5.92 -15.19
CA ASP A 88 17.03 -6.03 -16.04
C ASP A 88 16.70 -6.22 -17.54
N HIS A 89 15.41 -6.18 -17.90
CA HIS A 89 14.95 -6.38 -19.28
C HIS A 89 14.31 -5.14 -19.88
N SER A 90 13.28 -4.59 -19.23
CA SER A 90 12.51 -3.43 -19.73
C SER A 90 12.29 -2.35 -18.68
N GLY A 91 13.05 -2.41 -17.57
CA GLY A 91 12.78 -1.64 -16.36
C GLY A 91 11.75 -2.34 -15.48
N ALA A 92 11.82 -2.08 -14.17
CA ALA A 92 10.85 -2.63 -13.23
C ALA A 92 9.45 -2.08 -13.52
N VAL A 93 8.43 -2.80 -13.06
CA VAL A 93 7.10 -2.20 -12.89
C VAL A 93 7.21 -1.17 -11.76
N SER A 94 6.61 0.00 -11.92
CA SER A 94 6.60 1.14 -10.99
C SER A 94 5.60 0.86 -9.87
N ILE A 95 5.89 -0.17 -9.09
CA ILE A 95 5.04 -0.70 -8.02
C ILE A 95 4.66 0.39 -7.01
N GLY A 96 5.62 1.23 -6.59
CA GLY A 96 5.35 2.31 -5.64
C GLY A 96 4.36 3.34 -6.19
N ASN A 97 4.52 3.71 -7.47
CA ASN A 97 3.61 4.63 -8.15
C ASN A 97 2.21 4.04 -8.36
N LEU A 98 2.11 2.74 -8.61
CA LEU A 98 0.82 2.04 -8.68
C LEU A 98 0.14 1.98 -7.30
N GLU A 99 0.88 1.66 -6.23
CA GLU A 99 0.36 1.68 -4.85
C GLU A 99 -0.13 3.08 -4.45
N ARG A 100 0.63 4.12 -4.80
CA ARG A 100 0.22 5.51 -4.65
C ARG A 100 -1.06 5.83 -5.45
N TYR A 101 -1.11 5.45 -6.71
CA TYR A 101 -2.29 5.68 -7.56
C TYR A 101 -3.54 5.02 -6.98
N ILE A 102 -3.43 3.76 -6.55
CA ILE A 102 -4.52 3.01 -5.91
C ILE A 102 -5.03 3.75 -4.68
N THR A 103 -4.14 4.08 -3.76
CA THR A 103 -4.50 4.68 -2.47
C THR A 103 -5.04 6.10 -2.61
N ASP A 104 -4.40 6.95 -3.41
CA ASP A 104 -4.87 8.32 -3.68
C ASP A 104 -6.27 8.31 -4.34
N THR A 105 -6.46 7.44 -5.34
CA THR A 105 -7.73 7.34 -6.07
C THR A 105 -8.83 6.78 -5.17
N ALA A 106 -8.56 5.74 -4.39
CA ALA A 106 -9.53 5.20 -3.44
C ALA A 106 -9.95 6.24 -2.40
N LEU A 107 -9.00 6.97 -1.81
CA LEU A 107 -9.28 8.04 -0.85
C LEU A 107 -10.15 9.14 -1.46
N ALA A 108 -9.90 9.52 -2.71
CA ALA A 108 -10.70 10.49 -3.47
C ALA A 108 -12.11 9.97 -3.80
N MET A 109 -12.27 8.65 -4.00
CA MET A 109 -13.57 7.98 -4.14
C MET A 109 -14.33 7.84 -2.81
N GLY A 110 -13.75 8.29 -1.69
CA GLY A 110 -14.36 8.22 -0.37
C GLY A 110 -14.10 6.93 0.39
N TRP A 111 -13.15 6.10 -0.08
CA TRP A 111 -12.74 4.89 0.62
C TRP A 111 -12.25 5.20 2.04
N ARG A 112 -12.67 4.40 3.02
CA ARG A 112 -12.20 4.44 4.40
C ARG A 112 -12.13 3.00 4.93
N PRO A 113 -11.20 2.69 5.85
CA PRO A 113 -11.16 1.39 6.49
C PRO A 113 -12.49 1.03 7.15
N ASP A 114 -13.02 -0.15 6.84
CA ASP A 114 -14.21 -0.69 7.50
C ASP A 114 -13.83 -1.41 8.81
N VAL A 115 -14.29 -0.86 9.93
CA VAL A 115 -14.15 -1.44 11.27
C VAL A 115 -15.49 -1.88 11.87
N SER A 116 -16.57 -1.90 11.06
CA SER A 116 -17.92 -2.22 11.53
C SER A 116 -18.07 -3.64 12.09
N LYS A 117 -17.21 -4.56 11.65
CA LYS A 117 -17.19 -5.98 12.09
C LYS A 117 -16.26 -6.24 13.27
N VAL A 118 -15.56 -5.22 13.77
CA VAL A 118 -14.63 -5.37 14.89
C VAL A 118 -15.42 -5.58 16.18
N VAL A 119 -15.12 -6.65 16.92
CA VAL A 119 -15.73 -6.94 18.22
C VAL A 119 -14.89 -6.28 19.31
N PRO A 120 -15.43 -5.31 20.08
CA PRO A 120 -14.68 -4.66 21.15
C PRO A 120 -14.21 -5.65 22.21
N ARG A 121 -12.98 -5.47 22.66
CA ARG A 121 -12.37 -6.22 23.76
C ARG A 121 -12.22 -5.31 24.99
N SER A 122 -11.97 -5.93 26.15
CA SER A 122 -11.85 -5.20 27.42
C SER A 122 -10.47 -4.58 27.66
N GLU A 123 -9.44 -5.08 26.98
CA GLU A 123 -8.07 -4.60 27.13
C GLU A 123 -7.91 -3.17 26.61
N LYS A 124 -7.04 -2.40 27.29
CA LYS A 124 -6.65 -1.05 26.90
C LYS A 124 -5.14 -0.95 26.76
N VAL A 125 -4.68 -0.29 25.70
CA VAL A 125 -3.26 -0.11 25.41
C VAL A 125 -2.97 1.37 25.17
N ALA A 126 -1.92 1.88 25.79
CA ALA A 126 -1.37 3.20 25.49
C ALA A 126 -0.17 3.04 24.54
N VAL A 127 -0.15 3.79 23.45
CA VAL A 127 0.98 3.88 22.51
C VAL A 127 1.63 5.26 22.67
N ILE A 128 2.94 5.28 22.96
CA ILE A 128 3.71 6.52 23.10
C ILE A 128 4.50 6.78 21.82
N GLY A 129 4.22 7.89 21.15
CA GLY A 129 4.74 8.31 19.86
C GLY A 129 3.76 8.05 18.71
N ALA A 130 3.41 9.11 17.97
CA ALA A 130 2.50 9.09 16.82
C ALA A 130 3.23 8.98 15.46
N GLY A 131 4.46 8.47 15.45
CA GLY A 131 5.18 8.12 14.23
C GLY A 131 4.63 6.84 13.54
N PRO A 132 5.20 6.43 12.39
CA PRO A 132 4.71 5.27 11.63
C PRO A 132 4.61 3.98 12.45
N ALA A 133 5.56 3.74 13.36
CA ALA A 133 5.54 2.59 14.24
C ALA A 133 4.35 2.62 15.23
N GLY A 134 4.07 3.78 15.82
CA GLY A 134 2.98 3.94 16.77
C GLY A 134 1.62 3.85 16.09
N LEU A 135 1.45 4.53 14.96
CA LEU A 135 0.22 4.46 14.15
C LEU A 135 -0.03 3.06 13.60
N GLY A 136 1.00 2.37 13.10
CA GLY A 136 0.88 0.99 12.65
C GLY A 136 0.50 0.03 13.79
N CYS A 137 1.11 0.19 14.97
CA CYS A 137 0.72 -0.58 16.16
C CYS A 137 -0.75 -0.32 16.54
N ALA A 138 -1.17 0.94 16.56
CA ALA A 138 -2.53 1.34 16.89
C ALA A 138 -3.56 0.80 15.89
N ASP A 139 -3.27 0.83 14.58
CA ASP A 139 -4.14 0.28 13.53
C ASP A 139 -4.39 -1.23 13.73
N ILE A 140 -3.32 -2.02 13.91
CA ILE A 140 -3.44 -3.47 14.11
C ILE A 140 -4.21 -3.80 15.39
N LEU A 141 -3.92 -3.10 16.49
CA LEU A 141 -4.62 -3.30 17.77
C LEU A 141 -6.10 -2.89 17.69
N ALA A 142 -6.40 -1.76 17.04
CA ALA A 142 -7.77 -1.29 16.85
C ALA A 142 -8.59 -2.29 16.01
N ARG A 143 -8.02 -2.83 14.92
CA ARG A 143 -8.66 -3.88 14.11
C ARG A 143 -8.88 -5.19 14.87
N ALA A 144 -8.05 -5.46 15.88
CA ALA A 144 -8.22 -6.59 16.79
C ALA A 144 -9.24 -6.31 17.92
N GLY A 145 -9.86 -5.12 17.96
CA GLY A 145 -10.88 -4.74 18.93
C GLY A 145 -10.35 -4.19 20.25
N VAL A 146 -9.04 -3.94 20.36
CA VAL A 146 -8.42 -3.37 21.57
C VAL A 146 -8.68 -1.85 21.61
N GLN A 147 -8.99 -1.30 22.78
CA GLN A 147 -9.05 0.15 22.94
C GLN A 147 -7.62 0.70 23.00
N VAL A 148 -7.25 1.55 22.04
CA VAL A 148 -5.90 2.13 21.95
C VAL A 148 -5.98 3.64 22.13
N ASP A 149 -5.16 4.17 23.04
CA ASP A 149 -4.95 5.60 23.22
C ASP A 149 -3.51 5.94 22.77
N VAL A 150 -3.36 6.85 21.82
CA VAL A 150 -2.05 7.30 21.31
C VAL A 150 -1.69 8.65 21.95
N PHE A 151 -0.47 8.76 22.47
CA PHE A 151 0.08 9.97 23.07
C PHE A 151 1.34 10.38 22.32
N ASP A 152 1.51 11.68 22.07
CA ASP A 152 2.68 12.27 21.41
C ASP A 152 3.08 13.57 22.09
#